data_AF-A0A349P8Q5-F1
#
_entry.id   AF-A0A349P8Q5-F1
#
_cell.length_a   1.000
_cell.length_b   1.000
_cell.length_c   1.000
_cell.angle_alpha   90.00
_cell.angle_beta   90.00
_cell.angle_gamma   90.00
#
_symmetry.space_group_name_H-M   'P 1'
#
loop_
_entity.id
_entity.type
_entity.pdbx_description
1 polymer ?
#
loop_
_entity_poly.entity_id
_entity_poly.type
_entity_poly.pdbx_seq_one_letter_code
_entity_poly.pdbx_strand_id
1 'polypeptide(L)'
;MGINFSFHIRRKTKFKYNGVEYDSFDKMPEAARRVISANAPEVAAAAADADEDRELEDIQPEDGSARLQPLPEDGSAQPQPLPAELAARPPALPWGGWHAGVLIIGLLFVFFGADISYRLVKSGNYNPFFVTLGLLFLACGGGLVGQKRWARTLTLIFAPVAAFAALGLMHRASGGGMGVILLVLAACAAAFIWLLLPPVGRLFSAQRPLLPGRRLAAAAPPPRRISRALKLAVLFGNNFVLMCWFILLIVFVPLLNKLNGLLSGLSAGFTDFSAPWLALPGAFLFSVAVSVFCGWWAFRRSRMQLDQLVNWPLCHAVLKSKVKISDGDSEVYRMKFEYEVGGQKYTNISDMNFISALEDEAEEPIIYDPLKPRRSMLVDELPASIILDESGGLKNRLPFMGYFYASLPPLLLAAMAVAAFR
;
A
#
# COMPACT_ATOMS: atom_id res chain seq x y z
N MET A 1 28.86 9.90 20.44
CA MET A 1 29.36 10.11 19.07
C MET A 1 28.26 9.74 18.09
N GLY A 2 27.56 10.72 17.52
CA GLY A 2 26.52 10.48 16.52
C GLY A 2 27.13 10.54 15.12
N ILE A 3 27.06 9.45 14.37
CA ILE A 3 27.51 9.41 12.97
C ILE A 3 26.34 9.89 12.11
N ASN A 4 26.52 11.03 11.45
CA ASN A 4 25.55 11.64 10.56
C ASN A 4 25.85 11.17 9.13
N PHE A 5 25.02 10.27 8.58
CA PHE A 5 25.12 9.88 7.17
C PHE A 5 24.36 10.90 6.32
N SER A 6 25.12 11.77 5.64
CA SER A 6 24.58 12.67 4.61
C SER A 6 24.77 12.01 3.24
N PHE A 7 23.68 11.58 2.61
CA PHE A 7 23.68 11.16 1.22
C PHE A 7 23.66 12.41 0.33
N HIS A 8 24.77 12.71 -0.34
CA HIS A 8 24.83 13.74 -1.38
C HIS A 8 24.54 13.11 -2.74
N ILE A 9 23.30 13.22 -3.19
CA ILE A 9 22.95 13.04 -4.60
C ILE A 9 23.47 14.28 -5.33
N ARG A 10 24.63 14.18 -6.00
CA ARG A 10 25.15 15.27 -6.85
C ARG A 10 24.32 15.35 -8.13
N ARG A 11 23.27 16.16 -8.15
CA ARG A 11 22.71 16.69 -9.40
C ARG A 11 23.75 17.64 -10.02
N LYS A 12 24.06 17.50 -11.31
CA LYS A 12 24.93 18.44 -12.03
C LYS A 12 24.12 19.70 -12.34
N THR A 13 24.20 20.71 -11.50
CA THR A 13 23.59 22.02 -11.75
C THR A 13 24.50 22.83 -12.68
N LYS A 14 24.00 23.21 -13.86
CA LYS A 14 24.68 24.17 -14.76
C LYS A 14 24.28 25.59 -14.36
N PHE A 15 25.22 26.53 -14.37
CA PHE A 15 24.96 27.94 -14.07
C PHE A 15 25.07 28.78 -15.34
N LYS A 16 24.14 29.72 -15.58
CA LYS A 16 24.17 30.62 -16.75
C LYS A 16 24.31 32.07 -16.32
N TYR A 17 25.28 32.80 -16.86
CA TYR A 17 25.48 34.23 -16.59
C TYR A 17 25.91 34.94 -17.88
N ASN A 18 25.22 36.03 -18.24
CA ASN A 18 25.41 36.75 -19.52
C ASN A 18 25.42 35.81 -20.75
N GLY A 19 24.53 34.82 -20.77
CA GLY A 19 24.39 33.88 -21.88
C GLY A 19 25.43 32.75 -21.94
N VAL A 20 26.45 32.77 -21.07
CA VAL A 20 27.48 31.72 -21.01
C VAL A 20 27.12 30.68 -19.93
N GLU A 21 27.20 29.40 -20.27
CA GLU A 21 27.00 28.28 -19.34
C GLU A 21 28.31 27.87 -18.65
N TYR A 22 28.24 27.60 -17.35
CA TYR A 22 29.35 27.20 -16.49
C TYR A 22 29.01 25.88 -15.80
N ASP A 23 29.95 24.93 -15.84
CA ASP A 23 29.79 23.60 -15.21
C ASP A 23 29.82 23.64 -13.68
N SER A 24 30.37 24.70 -13.09
CA SER A 24 30.46 24.88 -11.65
C SER A 24 30.51 26.36 -11.29
N PHE A 25 30.02 26.67 -10.08
CA PHE A 25 30.03 28.03 -9.54
C PHE A 25 31.45 28.63 -9.48
N ASP A 26 32.47 27.80 -9.21
CA ASP A 26 33.86 28.24 -9.12
C ASP A 26 34.45 28.71 -10.46
N LYS A 27 33.89 28.25 -11.58
CA LYS A 27 34.29 28.69 -12.93
C LYS A 27 33.65 30.02 -13.35
N MET A 28 32.73 30.58 -12.56
CA MET A 28 32.10 31.86 -12.89
C MET A 28 33.05 33.05 -12.61
N PRO A 29 32.96 34.14 -13.40
CA PRO A 29 33.67 35.39 -13.09
C PRO A 29 33.35 35.87 -11.67
N GLU A 30 34.32 36.47 -10.98
CA GLU A 30 34.18 36.87 -9.58
C GLU A 30 33.01 37.85 -9.36
N ALA A 31 32.76 38.75 -10.32
CA ALA A 31 31.62 39.65 -10.31
C ALA A 31 30.27 38.90 -10.28
N ALA A 32 30.14 37.82 -11.06
CA ALA A 32 28.93 37.00 -11.08
C ALA A 32 28.72 36.26 -9.75
N ARG A 33 29.81 35.72 -9.18
CA ARG A 33 29.78 35.05 -7.87
C ARG A 33 29.31 36.00 -6.76
N ARG A 34 29.81 37.25 -6.76
CA ARG A 34 29.41 38.27 -5.77
C ARG A 34 27.93 38.63 -5.85
N VAL A 35 27.39 38.79 -7.06
CA VAL A 35 25.95 39.07 -7.27
C VAL A 35 25.08 37.90 -6.79
N ILE A 36 25.45 36.66 -7.12
CA ILE A 36 24.68 35.48 -6.70
C ILE A 36 24.77 35.27 -5.19
N SER A 37 25.93 35.50 -4.56
CA SER A 37 26.08 35.40 -3.11
C SER A 37 25.34 36.50 -2.35
N ALA A 38 25.23 37.70 -2.91
CA ALA A 38 24.51 38.81 -2.30
C ALA A 38 22.98 38.58 -2.31
N ASN A 39 22.48 37.89 -3.33
CA ASN A 39 21.05 37.62 -3.52
C ASN A 39 20.64 36.17 -3.14
N ALA A 40 21.54 35.38 -2.56
CA ALA A 40 21.36 33.96 -2.29
C ALA A 40 20.04 33.59 -1.57
N PRO A 41 19.54 34.32 -0.54
CA PRO A 41 18.29 33.96 0.12
C PRO A 41 17.04 34.24 -0.74
N GLU A 42 17.04 35.30 -1.56
CA GLU A 42 15.93 35.59 -2.49
C GLU A 42 15.96 34.70 -3.73
N VAL A 43 17.15 34.43 -4.26
CA VAL A 43 17.34 33.57 -5.43
C VAL A 43 17.08 32.10 -5.08
N ALA A 44 17.35 31.64 -3.86
CA ALA A 44 17.00 30.28 -3.46
C ALA A 44 15.48 30.06 -3.35
N ALA A 45 14.72 31.09 -2.96
CA ALA A 45 13.26 31.03 -2.95
C ALA A 45 12.69 31.08 -4.38
N ALA A 46 13.20 31.99 -5.22
CA ALA A 46 12.74 32.15 -6.60
C ALA A 46 13.18 31.01 -7.54
N ALA A 47 14.37 30.43 -7.35
CA ALA A 47 14.86 29.31 -8.15
C ALA A 47 14.15 28.00 -7.81
N ALA A 48 13.72 27.81 -6.54
CA ALA A 48 12.89 26.66 -6.18
C ALA A 48 11.50 26.74 -6.85
N ASP A 49 10.96 27.94 -7.04
CA ASP A 49 9.71 28.14 -7.77
C ASP A 49 9.91 28.05 -9.30
N ALA A 50 11.03 28.53 -9.85
CA ALA A 50 11.28 28.57 -11.30
C ALA A 50 11.78 27.24 -11.90
N ASP A 51 12.48 26.37 -11.16
CA ASP A 51 12.93 25.06 -11.67
C ASP A 51 11.76 24.07 -11.82
N GLU A 52 10.71 24.16 -10.99
CA GLU A 52 9.51 23.30 -11.10
C GLU A 52 8.62 23.71 -12.28
N ASP A 53 8.49 25.01 -12.57
CA ASP A 53 7.75 25.50 -13.74
C ASP A 53 8.48 25.16 -15.06
N ARG A 54 9.82 25.06 -15.03
CA ARG A 54 10.64 24.67 -16.20
C ARG A 54 10.58 23.18 -16.53
N GLU A 55 10.48 22.29 -15.52
CA GLU A 55 10.24 20.85 -15.75
C GLU A 55 8.85 20.58 -16.37
N LEU A 56 7.89 21.50 -16.23
CA LEU A 56 6.56 21.38 -16.82
C LEU A 56 6.45 21.97 -18.24
N GLU A 57 7.27 22.95 -18.61
CA GLU A 57 7.29 23.51 -19.98
C GLU A 57 8.16 22.72 -20.97
N ASP A 58 9.18 21.98 -20.52
CA ASP A 58 10.11 21.25 -21.42
C ASP A 58 9.62 19.85 -21.84
N ILE A 59 8.38 19.47 -21.51
CA ILE A 59 7.73 18.32 -22.16
C ILE A 59 7.15 18.79 -23.50
N GLN A 60 8.01 19.15 -24.45
CA GLN A 60 7.60 19.14 -25.85
C GLN A 60 7.42 17.68 -26.27
N PRO A 61 6.26 17.30 -26.86
CA PRO A 61 6.10 15.98 -27.44
C PRO A 61 7.13 15.84 -28.55
N GLU A 62 8.02 14.85 -28.45
CA GLU A 62 8.83 14.43 -29.59
C GLU A 62 7.90 14.16 -30.78
N ASP A 63 8.35 14.58 -31.97
CA ASP A 63 7.69 14.64 -33.29
C ASP A 63 7.12 13.31 -33.84
N GLY A 64 6.77 12.34 -32.99
CA GLY A 64 6.07 11.11 -33.31
C GLY A 64 4.55 11.29 -33.24
N SER A 65 3.99 11.99 -34.22
CA SER A 65 2.56 12.27 -34.46
C SER A 65 1.54 11.14 -34.12
N ALA A 66 1.16 11.01 -32.85
CA ALA A 66 -0.21 10.68 -32.49
C ALA A 66 -0.96 12.02 -32.37
N ARG A 67 -1.80 12.34 -33.36
CA ARG A 67 -2.69 13.52 -33.32
C ARG A 67 -3.49 13.50 -32.02
N LEU A 68 -3.04 14.28 -31.03
CA LEU A 68 -3.88 14.71 -29.92
C LEU A 68 -4.99 15.54 -30.55
N GLN A 69 -6.21 15.01 -30.55
CA GLN A 69 -7.38 15.84 -30.84
C GLN A 69 -7.54 16.79 -29.65
N PRO A 70 -7.34 18.10 -29.81
CA PRO A 70 -7.72 19.04 -28.77
C PRO A 70 -9.22 18.86 -28.53
N LEU A 71 -9.61 18.64 -27.26
CA LEU A 71 -11.02 18.76 -26.91
C LEU A 71 -11.49 20.16 -27.30
N PRO A 72 -12.66 20.32 -27.95
CA PRO A 72 -13.15 21.62 -28.36
C PRO A 72 -13.30 22.53 -27.12
N GLU A 73 -12.61 23.67 -27.13
CA GLU A 73 -12.65 24.71 -26.09
C GLU A 73 -13.98 25.50 -26.07
N ASP A 74 -15.03 24.98 -26.70
CA ASP A 74 -16.30 25.68 -26.78
C ASP A 74 -17.03 25.53 -25.43
N GLY A 75 -16.84 26.52 -24.56
CA GLY A 75 -17.39 26.63 -23.20
C GLY A 75 -18.93 26.75 -23.12
N SER A 76 -19.64 26.26 -24.14
CA SER A 76 -21.11 26.24 -24.23
C SER A 76 -21.69 24.83 -24.36
N ALA A 77 -20.86 23.78 -24.48
CA ALA A 77 -21.36 22.42 -24.48
C ALA A 77 -21.77 22.01 -23.06
N GLN A 78 -23.06 22.14 -22.75
CA GLN A 78 -23.66 21.36 -21.67
C GLN A 78 -23.21 19.90 -21.84
N PRO A 79 -22.64 19.26 -20.81
CA PRO A 79 -22.20 17.87 -20.90
C PRO A 79 -23.39 17.05 -21.40
N GLN A 80 -23.30 16.54 -22.63
CA GLN A 80 -24.32 15.67 -23.17
C GLN A 80 -24.46 14.51 -22.17
N PRO A 81 -25.65 14.27 -21.60
CA PRO A 81 -25.83 13.16 -20.69
C PRO A 81 -25.41 11.90 -21.44
N LEU A 82 -24.37 11.23 -20.90
CA LEU A 82 -23.90 9.96 -21.42
C LEU A 82 -25.14 9.09 -21.67
N PRO A 83 -25.32 8.54 -22.89
CA PRO A 83 -26.50 7.74 -23.20
C PRO A 83 -26.69 6.72 -22.09
N ALA A 84 -27.89 6.65 -21.50
CA ALA A 84 -28.17 5.85 -20.30
C ALA A 84 -27.74 4.37 -20.46
N GLU A 85 -27.61 3.91 -21.70
CA GLU A 85 -27.15 2.59 -22.10
C GLU A 85 -25.63 2.36 -21.89
N LEU A 86 -24.81 3.41 -21.99
CA LEU A 86 -23.36 3.37 -21.70
C LEU A 86 -23.07 3.44 -20.20
N ALA A 87 -23.92 4.10 -19.42
CA ALA A 87 -23.84 4.11 -17.95
C ALA A 87 -24.25 2.77 -17.32
N ALA A 88 -25.04 1.95 -18.03
CA ALA A 88 -25.59 0.69 -17.51
C ALA A 88 -24.69 -0.52 -17.73
N ARG A 89 -23.69 -0.46 -18.62
CA ARG A 89 -22.74 -1.56 -18.78
C ARG A 89 -21.60 -1.39 -17.77
N PRO A 90 -21.50 -2.26 -16.74
CA PRO A 90 -20.31 -2.25 -15.91
C PRO A 90 -19.12 -2.43 -16.85
N PRO A 91 -18.07 -1.59 -16.75
CA PRO A 91 -16.90 -1.73 -17.61
C PRO A 91 -16.46 -3.18 -17.51
N ALA A 92 -16.33 -3.83 -18.67
CA ALA A 92 -15.81 -5.18 -18.74
C ALA A 92 -14.38 -5.12 -18.21
N LEU A 93 -14.23 -5.27 -16.89
CA LEU A 93 -12.94 -5.35 -16.22
C LEU A 93 -12.18 -6.42 -16.98
N PRO A 94 -11.02 -6.09 -17.58
CA PRO A 94 -10.26 -7.07 -18.32
C PRO A 94 -10.09 -8.25 -17.37
N TRP A 95 -10.51 -9.43 -17.82
CA TRP A 95 -10.46 -10.68 -17.07
C TRP A 95 -8.99 -11.11 -16.90
N GLY A 96 -8.18 -10.24 -16.31
CA GLY A 96 -6.75 -10.39 -16.14
C GLY A 96 -6.43 -11.46 -15.12
N GLY A 97 -5.19 -11.98 -15.18
CA GLY A 97 -4.71 -13.11 -14.38
C GLY A 97 -4.96 -13.02 -12.86
N TRP A 98 -5.27 -11.83 -12.33
CA TRP A 98 -5.74 -11.62 -10.96
C TRP A 98 -7.00 -12.40 -10.59
N HIS A 99 -7.99 -12.44 -11.49
CA HIS A 99 -9.21 -13.22 -11.28
C HIS A 99 -8.92 -14.72 -11.26
N ALA A 100 -8.11 -15.19 -12.21
CA ALA A 100 -7.67 -16.58 -12.25
C ALA A 100 -6.94 -16.97 -10.97
N GLY A 101 -6.07 -16.10 -10.43
CA GLY A 101 -5.38 -16.33 -9.16
C GLY A 101 -6.35 -16.48 -7.97
N VAL A 102 -7.35 -15.60 -7.82
CA VAL A 102 -8.36 -15.72 -6.76
C VAL A 102 -9.18 -17.00 -6.92
N LEU A 103 -9.52 -17.37 -8.16
CA LEU A 103 -10.25 -18.61 -8.47
C LEU A 103 -9.42 -19.85 -8.11
N ILE A 104 -8.14 -19.90 -8.50
CA ILE A 104 -7.22 -20.99 -8.18
C ILE A 104 -7.07 -21.15 -6.66
N ILE A 105 -6.86 -20.05 -5.94
CA ILE A 105 -6.75 -20.06 -4.48
C ILE A 105 -8.06 -20.52 -3.85
N GLY A 106 -9.20 -20.02 -4.34
CA GLY A 106 -10.52 -20.44 -3.88
C GLY A 106 -10.75 -21.95 -4.08
N LEU A 107 -10.44 -22.48 -5.26
CA LEU A 107 -10.54 -23.90 -5.57
C LEU A 107 -9.61 -24.76 -4.72
N LEU A 108 -8.37 -24.30 -4.46
CA LEU A 108 -7.46 -24.97 -3.54
C LEU A 108 -8.06 -25.07 -2.13
N PHE A 109 -8.65 -23.97 -1.64
CA PHE A 109 -9.31 -23.98 -0.32
C PHE A 109 -10.51 -24.93 -0.28
N VAL A 110 -11.33 -24.97 -1.34
CA VAL A 110 -12.43 -25.94 -1.45
C VAL A 110 -11.89 -27.37 -1.44
N PHE A 111 -10.83 -27.64 -2.20
CA PHE A 111 -10.19 -28.96 -2.26
C PHE A 111 -9.69 -29.41 -0.88
N PHE A 112 -8.97 -28.56 -0.15
CA PHE A 112 -8.51 -28.88 1.21
C PHE A 112 -9.66 -29.11 2.18
N GLY A 113 -10.69 -28.26 2.13
CA GLY A 113 -11.88 -28.42 2.96
C GLY A 113 -12.60 -29.74 2.69
N ALA A 114 -12.71 -30.14 1.42
CA ALA A 114 -13.30 -31.39 1.00
C ALA A 114 -12.46 -32.61 1.42
N ASP A 115 -11.13 -32.57 1.23
CA ASP A 115 -10.23 -33.66 1.64
C ASP A 115 -10.24 -33.88 3.16
N ILE A 116 -10.18 -32.80 3.95
CA ILE A 116 -10.29 -32.87 5.43
C ILE A 116 -11.63 -33.50 5.82
N SER A 117 -12.73 -33.04 5.21
CA SER A 117 -14.07 -33.55 5.49
C SER A 117 -14.22 -35.04 5.12
N TYR A 118 -13.70 -35.44 3.96
CA TYR A 118 -13.71 -36.84 3.51
C TYR A 118 -12.92 -37.75 4.46
N ARG A 119 -11.73 -37.33 4.90
CA ARG A 119 -10.92 -38.09 5.86
C ARG A 119 -11.61 -38.22 7.23
N LEU A 120 -12.30 -37.18 7.68
CA LEU A 120 -13.09 -37.23 8.92
C LEU A 120 -14.22 -38.27 8.83
N VAL A 121 -15.00 -38.23 7.74
CA VAL A 121 -16.08 -39.21 7.50
C VAL A 121 -15.51 -40.62 7.39
N LYS A 122 -14.43 -40.83 6.63
CA LYS A 122 -13.80 -42.15 6.43
C LYS A 122 -13.21 -42.72 7.72
N SER A 123 -12.61 -41.88 8.57
CA SER A 123 -12.01 -42.33 9.83
C SER A 123 -13.02 -42.58 10.94
N GLY A 124 -14.24 -42.03 10.82
CA GLY A 124 -15.26 -42.07 11.87
C GLY A 124 -14.90 -41.26 13.13
N ASN A 125 -13.76 -40.57 13.15
CA ASN A 125 -13.29 -39.80 14.29
C ASN A 125 -13.53 -38.30 14.08
N TYR A 126 -14.66 -37.81 14.61
CA TYR A 126 -15.09 -36.41 14.48
C TYR A 126 -14.42 -35.50 15.49
N ASN A 127 -13.11 -35.32 15.37
CA ASN A 127 -12.42 -34.32 16.18
C ASN A 127 -12.94 -32.90 15.80
N PRO A 128 -13.50 -32.13 16.75
CA PRO A 128 -14.17 -30.86 16.48
C PRO A 128 -13.23 -29.83 15.85
N PHE A 129 -11.92 -29.91 16.13
CA PHE A 129 -10.93 -29.05 15.52
C PHE A 129 -10.87 -29.23 13.99
N PHE A 130 -10.75 -30.46 13.52
CA PHE A 130 -10.66 -30.76 12.09
C PHE A 130 -11.98 -30.52 11.36
N VAL A 131 -13.12 -30.79 12.03
CA VAL A 131 -14.45 -30.45 11.48
C VAL A 131 -14.56 -28.94 11.25
N THR A 132 -14.19 -28.14 12.26
CA THR A 132 -14.20 -26.68 12.17
C THR A 132 -13.26 -26.21 11.06
N LEU A 133 -12.04 -26.75 11.01
CA LEU A 133 -11.05 -26.40 9.99
C LEU A 133 -11.56 -26.69 8.57
N GLY A 134 -12.14 -27.88 8.34
CA GLY A 134 -12.72 -28.28 7.06
C GLY A 134 -13.86 -27.36 6.60
N LEU A 135 -14.81 -27.06 7.50
CA LEU A 135 -15.90 -26.13 7.21
C LEU A 135 -15.40 -24.71 6.88
N LEU A 136 -14.37 -24.24 7.59
CA LEU A 136 -13.81 -22.90 7.38
C LEU A 136 -13.06 -22.80 6.05
N PHE A 137 -12.33 -23.85 5.64
CA PHE A 137 -11.73 -23.97 4.30
C PHE A 137 -12.80 -23.97 3.20
N LEU A 138 -13.88 -24.74 3.35
CA LEU A 138 -14.99 -24.76 2.39
C LEU A 138 -15.69 -23.40 2.28
N ALA A 139 -15.96 -22.74 3.41
CA ALA A 139 -16.59 -21.42 3.44
C ALA A 139 -15.70 -20.35 2.79
N CYS A 140 -14.40 -20.34 3.11
CA CYS A 140 -13.44 -19.43 2.48
C CYS A 140 -13.31 -19.71 0.98
N GLY A 141 -13.14 -20.97 0.59
CA GLY A 141 -12.96 -21.36 -0.80
C GLY A 141 -14.18 -21.05 -1.67
N GLY A 142 -15.37 -21.51 -1.26
CA GLY A 142 -16.61 -21.23 -1.97
C GLY A 142 -16.94 -19.74 -2.03
N GLY A 143 -16.66 -19.01 -0.94
CA GLY A 143 -16.81 -17.58 -0.90
C GLY A 143 -15.82 -16.82 -1.80
N LEU A 144 -14.57 -17.28 -1.94
CA LEU A 144 -13.57 -16.72 -2.85
C LEU A 144 -13.91 -16.97 -4.31
N VAL A 145 -14.35 -18.20 -4.64
CA VAL A 145 -14.84 -18.56 -5.98
C VAL A 145 -16.06 -17.69 -6.35
N GLY A 146 -16.98 -17.50 -5.40
CA GLY A 146 -18.13 -16.60 -5.54
C GLY A 146 -17.80 -15.11 -5.38
N GLN A 147 -16.51 -14.75 -5.27
CA GLN A 147 -15.99 -13.39 -5.13
C GLN A 147 -16.68 -12.56 -4.03
N LYS A 148 -17.06 -13.21 -2.93
CA LYS A 148 -17.71 -12.55 -1.80
C LYS A 148 -16.68 -11.84 -0.93
N ARG A 149 -16.93 -10.56 -0.60
CA ARG A 149 -16.02 -9.76 0.26
C ARG A 149 -15.76 -10.40 1.61
N TRP A 150 -16.80 -10.95 2.23
CA TRP A 150 -16.67 -11.60 3.54
C TRP A 150 -15.68 -12.77 3.49
N ALA A 151 -15.60 -13.48 2.37
CA ALA A 151 -14.70 -14.61 2.20
C ALA A 151 -13.24 -14.16 2.12
N ARG A 152 -12.95 -13.03 1.45
CA ARG A 152 -11.62 -12.44 1.47
C ARG A 152 -11.19 -12.02 2.88
N THR A 153 -12.06 -11.32 3.60
CA THR A 153 -11.77 -10.91 4.98
C THR A 153 -11.57 -12.13 5.88
N LEU A 154 -12.46 -13.13 5.78
CA LEU A 154 -12.35 -14.38 6.53
C LEU A 154 -11.04 -15.11 6.20
N THR A 155 -10.67 -15.22 4.92
CA THR A 155 -9.42 -15.88 4.51
C THR A 155 -8.19 -15.12 5.03
N LEU A 156 -8.19 -13.79 5.01
CA LEU A 156 -7.09 -12.97 5.54
C LEU A 156 -6.90 -13.16 7.05
N ILE A 157 -7.99 -13.34 7.79
CA ILE A 157 -7.94 -13.60 9.24
C ILE A 157 -7.55 -15.06 9.51
N PHE A 158 -8.10 -16.00 8.74
CA PHE A 158 -7.96 -17.43 8.98
C PHE A 158 -6.64 -18.00 8.48
N ALA A 159 -6.10 -17.54 7.34
CA ALA A 159 -4.89 -18.12 6.76
C ALA A 159 -3.68 -18.11 7.72
N PRO A 160 -3.40 -17.02 8.49
CA PRO A 160 -2.37 -17.06 9.52
C PRO A 160 -2.66 -18.09 10.62
N VAL A 161 -3.91 -18.17 11.11
CA VAL A 161 -4.30 -19.11 12.17
C VAL A 161 -4.15 -20.56 11.70
N ALA A 162 -4.59 -20.86 10.48
CA ALA A 162 -4.44 -22.17 9.85
C ALA A 162 -2.97 -22.52 9.64
N ALA A 163 -2.14 -21.56 9.22
CA ALA A 163 -0.71 -21.76 9.09
C ALA A 163 -0.05 -22.09 10.44
N PHE A 164 -0.37 -21.35 11.52
CA PHE A 164 0.17 -21.68 12.84
C PHE A 164 -0.30 -23.04 13.36
N ALA A 165 -1.56 -23.39 13.14
CA ALA A 165 -2.06 -24.70 13.51
C ALA A 165 -1.33 -25.82 12.73
N ALA A 166 -1.08 -25.61 11.44
CA ALA A 166 -0.32 -26.51 10.59
C ALA A 166 1.14 -26.68 11.07
N LEU A 167 1.83 -25.59 11.43
CA LEU A 167 3.15 -25.64 12.06
C LEU A 167 3.12 -26.42 13.38
N GLY A 168 2.11 -26.18 14.21
CA GLY A 168 1.90 -26.90 15.46
C GLY A 168 1.69 -28.41 15.27
N LEU A 169 1.24 -28.86 14.09
CA LEU A 169 1.07 -30.29 13.77
C LEU A 169 2.32 -30.91 13.14
N MET A 170 3.28 -30.12 12.65
CA MET A 170 4.49 -30.65 11.99
C MET A 170 5.26 -31.63 12.87
N HIS A 171 5.38 -31.35 14.18
CA HIS A 171 6.13 -32.22 15.11
C HIS A 171 5.49 -33.61 15.29
N ARG A 172 4.19 -33.78 14.99
CA ARG A 172 3.48 -35.06 15.10
C ARG A 172 3.40 -35.81 13.78
N ALA A 173 3.71 -35.14 12.67
CA ALA A 173 3.61 -35.73 11.36
C ALA A 173 4.89 -36.49 11.03
N SER A 174 4.84 -37.82 11.14
CA SER A 174 5.85 -38.69 10.54
C SER A 174 5.45 -39.06 9.10
N GLY A 175 6.43 -39.07 8.18
CA GLY A 175 6.25 -39.50 6.79
C GLY A 175 5.34 -38.59 5.95
N GLY A 176 4.41 -39.18 5.20
CA GLY A 176 3.61 -38.49 4.17
C GLY A 176 2.72 -37.33 4.67
N GLY A 177 2.49 -37.23 5.99
CA GLY A 177 1.76 -36.10 6.59
C GLY A 177 2.49 -34.76 6.44
N MET A 178 3.82 -34.76 6.36
CA MET A 178 4.62 -33.54 6.27
C MET A 178 4.38 -32.80 4.96
N GLY A 179 4.21 -33.52 3.84
CA GLY A 179 3.90 -32.92 2.54
C GLY A 179 2.58 -32.17 2.52
N VAL A 180 1.54 -32.73 3.16
CA VAL A 180 0.22 -32.09 3.26
C VAL A 180 0.31 -30.80 4.10
N ILE A 181 1.05 -30.84 5.22
CA ILE A 181 1.21 -29.68 6.08
C ILE A 181 1.96 -28.54 5.36
N LEU A 182 3.05 -28.86 4.64
CA LEU A 182 3.79 -27.88 3.84
C LEU A 182 2.93 -27.28 2.73
N LEU A 183 2.09 -28.10 2.09
CA LEU A 183 1.18 -27.63 1.05
C LEU A 183 0.10 -26.69 1.60
N VAL A 184 -0.48 -27.00 2.78
CA VAL A 184 -1.43 -26.11 3.47
C VAL A 184 -0.75 -24.79 3.86
N LEU A 185 0.48 -24.84 4.38
CA LEU A 185 1.26 -23.64 4.70
C LEU A 185 1.48 -22.77 3.46
N ALA A 186 1.91 -23.37 2.35
CA ALA A 186 2.12 -22.67 1.09
C ALA A 186 0.81 -22.06 0.58
N ALA A 187 -0.31 -22.79 0.63
CA ALA A 187 -1.62 -22.29 0.21
C ALA A 187 -2.11 -21.14 1.09
N CYS A 188 -1.96 -21.23 2.41
CA CYS A 188 -2.31 -20.15 3.33
C CYS A 188 -1.44 -18.89 3.11
N ALA A 189 -0.13 -19.06 2.93
CA ALA A 189 0.79 -17.96 2.66
C ALA A 189 0.49 -17.29 1.31
N ALA A 190 0.31 -18.09 0.25
CA ALA A 190 -0.06 -17.59 -1.07
C ALA A 190 -1.41 -16.87 -1.04
N ALA A 191 -2.42 -17.43 -0.38
CA ALA A 191 -3.72 -16.78 -0.21
C ALA A 191 -3.61 -15.46 0.53
N PHE A 192 -2.85 -15.43 1.63
CA PHE A 192 -2.67 -14.22 2.43
C PHE A 192 -1.96 -13.11 1.64
N ILE A 193 -0.83 -13.43 1.00
CA ILE A 193 -0.07 -12.48 0.17
C ILE A 193 -0.94 -11.99 -0.99
N TRP A 194 -1.57 -12.90 -1.73
CA TRP A 194 -2.37 -12.57 -2.91
C TRP A 194 -3.59 -11.71 -2.56
N LEU A 195 -4.29 -12.01 -1.46
CA LEU A 195 -5.46 -11.25 -1.03
C LEU A 195 -5.12 -9.88 -0.44
N LEU A 196 -3.86 -9.66 -0.05
CA LEU A 196 -3.36 -8.34 0.36
C LEU A 196 -3.00 -7.45 -0.84
N LEU A 197 -2.80 -8.02 -2.04
CA LEU A 197 -2.41 -7.24 -3.20
C LEU A 197 -3.51 -6.22 -3.57
N PRO A 198 -3.17 -4.94 -3.83
CA PRO A 198 -4.12 -3.88 -4.16
C PRO A 198 -5.11 -4.23 -5.30
N PRO A 199 -4.70 -4.91 -6.40
CA PRO A 199 -5.61 -5.29 -7.48
C PRO A 199 -6.75 -6.21 -7.01
N VAL A 200 -6.44 -7.16 -6.12
CA VAL A 200 -7.45 -8.05 -5.53
C VAL A 200 -8.35 -7.25 -4.59
N GLY A 201 -7.76 -6.31 -3.83
CA GLY A 201 -8.44 -5.18 -3.20
C GLY A 201 -9.63 -4.65 -3.99
N ARG A 202 -9.30 -4.24 -5.22
CA ARG A 202 -10.17 -3.53 -6.15
C ARG A 202 -11.28 -4.41 -6.74
N LEU A 203 -10.96 -5.67 -7.09
CA LEU A 203 -11.95 -6.66 -7.55
C LEU A 203 -13.11 -6.81 -6.56
N PHE A 204 -12.78 -6.94 -5.28
CA PHE A 204 -13.81 -7.06 -4.26
C PHE A 204 -14.53 -5.72 -4.02
N SER A 205 -13.90 -4.56 -4.23
CA SER A 205 -14.51 -3.25 -3.98
C SER A 205 -15.41 -2.70 -5.09
N ALA A 206 -15.26 -3.16 -6.34
CA ALA A 206 -16.05 -2.72 -7.50
C ALA A 206 -17.57 -2.96 -7.38
N GLN A 207 -17.99 -3.87 -6.49
CA GLN A 207 -19.41 -4.23 -6.31
C GLN A 207 -20.22 -3.33 -5.35
N ARG A 208 -19.80 -2.09 -5.06
CA ARG A 208 -20.67 -1.17 -4.29
C ARG A 208 -21.16 -0.05 -5.20
N PRO A 209 -22.48 0.21 -5.25
CA PRO A 209 -22.94 1.47 -5.80
C PRO A 209 -22.25 2.58 -5.00
N LEU A 210 -21.62 3.50 -5.72
CA LEU A 210 -21.12 4.73 -5.14
C LEU A 210 -22.31 5.37 -4.43
N LEU A 211 -22.17 5.63 -3.13
CA LEU A 211 -23.22 6.32 -2.41
C LEU A 211 -23.24 7.72 -3.03
N PRO A 212 -24.35 8.14 -3.67
CA PRO A 212 -24.40 9.40 -4.40
C PRO A 212 -23.95 10.54 -3.47
N GLY A 213 -22.98 11.30 -3.97
CA GLY A 213 -22.19 12.33 -3.30
C GLY A 213 -22.83 12.90 -2.04
N ARG A 214 -22.39 12.40 -0.87
CA ARG A 214 -22.66 13.10 0.38
C ARG A 214 -21.81 14.35 0.38
N ARG A 215 -22.48 15.49 0.16
CA ARG A 215 -21.89 16.82 0.01
C ARG A 215 -20.82 17.09 1.08
N LEU A 216 -19.59 17.21 0.60
CA LEU A 216 -18.40 17.74 1.27
C LEU A 216 -18.59 19.10 1.97
N ALA A 217 -19.65 19.84 1.63
CA ALA A 217 -20.11 21.00 2.39
C ALA A 217 -20.33 20.70 3.90
N ALA A 218 -20.48 19.43 4.28
CA ALA A 218 -20.58 19.00 5.68
C ALA A 218 -19.22 18.70 6.34
N ALA A 219 -18.08 18.84 5.65
CA ALA A 219 -16.75 18.54 6.21
C ALA A 219 -16.47 19.40 7.45
N ALA A 220 -16.08 18.75 8.55
CA ALA A 220 -15.78 19.46 9.79
C ALA A 220 -14.51 20.32 9.62
N PRO A 221 -14.45 21.53 10.22
CA PRO A 221 -13.23 22.32 10.21
C PRO A 221 -12.10 21.59 10.96
N PRO A 222 -10.83 21.84 10.61
CA PRO A 222 -9.70 21.32 11.37
C PRO A 222 -9.69 21.93 12.79
N PRO A 223 -9.28 21.19 13.84
CA PRO A 223 -8.82 19.80 13.81
C PRO A 223 -9.98 18.81 13.66
N ARG A 224 -9.90 17.94 12.64
CA ARG A 224 -10.96 16.99 12.33
C ARG A 224 -10.97 15.80 13.28
N ARG A 225 -12.17 15.29 13.58
CA ARG A 225 -12.35 14.03 14.29
C ARG A 225 -12.06 12.86 13.35
N ILE A 226 -11.03 12.11 13.67
CA ILE A 226 -10.65 10.87 12.97
C ILE A 226 -10.99 9.67 13.86
N SER A 227 -11.69 8.69 13.31
CA SER A 227 -11.98 7.43 14.02
C SER A 227 -10.69 6.72 14.48
N ARG A 228 -10.70 6.10 15.66
CA ARG A 228 -9.53 5.36 16.18
C ARG A 228 -9.06 4.27 15.21
N ALA A 229 -10.00 3.59 14.56
CA ALA A 229 -9.73 2.62 13.51
C ALA A 229 -8.92 3.21 12.35
N LEU A 230 -9.30 4.39 11.86
CA LEU A 230 -8.56 5.05 10.79
C LEU A 230 -7.17 5.49 11.26
N LYS A 231 -7.04 6.02 12.49
CA LYS A 231 -5.72 6.33 13.07
C LYS A 231 -4.81 5.12 13.07
N LEU A 232 -5.30 3.97 13.55
CA LEU A 232 -4.54 2.72 13.57
C LEU A 232 -4.24 2.21 12.16
N ALA A 233 -5.19 2.32 11.22
CA ALA A 233 -4.98 1.87 9.85
C ALA A 233 -3.93 2.70 9.10
N VAL A 234 -3.87 4.01 9.35
CA VAL A 234 -2.81 4.87 8.79
C VAL A 234 -1.47 4.55 9.45
N LEU A 235 -1.43 4.45 10.78
CA LEU A 235 -0.18 4.19 11.54
C LEU A 235 0.42 2.79 11.27
N PHE A 236 -0.43 1.78 11.16
CA PHE A 236 -0.05 0.37 11.03
C PHE A 236 -0.43 -0.23 9.67
N GLY A 237 -0.64 0.59 8.65
CA GLY A 237 -1.12 0.15 7.34
C GLY A 237 -0.19 -0.85 6.61
N ASN A 238 -0.51 -1.14 5.36
CA ASN A 238 0.15 -2.20 4.57
C ASN A 238 1.68 -2.17 4.64
N ASN A 239 2.32 -0.99 4.60
CA ASN A 239 3.78 -0.88 4.67
C ASN A 239 4.34 -1.41 5.99
N PHE A 240 3.69 -1.09 7.12
CA PHE A 240 4.12 -1.58 8.43
C PHE A 240 3.98 -3.10 8.52
N VAL A 241 2.83 -3.62 8.11
CA VAL A 241 2.56 -5.07 8.10
C VAL A 241 3.54 -5.81 7.19
N LEU A 242 3.76 -5.32 5.97
CA LEU A 242 4.66 -5.94 4.99
C LEU A 242 6.11 -5.96 5.50
N MET A 243 6.55 -4.90 6.17
CA MET A 243 7.84 -4.89 6.85
C MET A 243 7.90 -5.97 7.94
N CYS A 244 6.91 -6.04 8.85
CA CYS A 244 6.85 -7.09 9.87
C CYS A 244 6.94 -8.49 9.26
N TRP A 245 6.26 -8.76 8.15
CA TRP A 245 6.32 -10.04 7.44
C TRP A 245 7.67 -10.32 6.81
N PHE A 246 8.29 -9.33 6.16
CA PHE A 246 9.60 -9.49 5.54
C PHE A 246 10.66 -9.87 6.58
N ILE A 247 10.62 -9.19 7.73
CA ILE A 247 11.46 -9.48 8.89
C ILE A 247 11.18 -10.88 9.42
N LEU A 248 9.91 -11.24 9.59
CA LEU A 248 9.51 -12.56 10.06
C LEU A 248 10.07 -13.66 9.17
N LEU A 249 9.95 -13.50 7.85
CA LEU A 249 10.43 -14.48 6.88
C LEU A 249 11.96 -14.63 6.94
N ILE A 250 12.70 -13.51 6.98
CA ILE A 250 14.16 -13.51 6.96
C ILE A 250 14.76 -14.03 8.27
N VAL A 251 14.18 -13.65 9.41
CA VAL A 251 14.71 -14.05 10.72
C VAL A 251 14.30 -15.47 11.05
N PHE A 252 13.02 -15.79 10.90
CA PHE A 252 12.46 -16.96 11.55
C PHE A 252 12.67 -18.25 10.76
N VAL A 253 12.59 -18.19 9.43
CA VAL A 253 12.77 -19.40 8.59
C VAL A 253 14.17 -20.01 8.76
N PRO A 254 15.27 -19.25 8.76
CA PRO A 254 16.60 -19.80 9.02
C PRO A 254 16.79 -20.23 10.48
N LEU A 255 16.18 -19.49 11.44
CA LEU A 255 16.30 -19.79 12.86
C LEU A 255 15.62 -21.12 13.21
N LEU A 256 14.44 -21.43 12.65
CA LEU A 256 13.74 -22.70 12.87
C LEU A 256 14.54 -23.90 12.35
N ASN A 257 15.06 -23.82 11.13
CA ASN A 257 15.84 -24.90 10.53
C ASN A 257 17.12 -25.18 11.33
N LYS A 258 17.75 -24.14 11.88
CA LYS A 258 18.98 -24.29 12.67
C LYS A 258 18.74 -24.57 14.16
N LEU A 259 17.62 -24.16 14.75
CA LEU A 259 17.25 -24.54 16.12
C LEU A 259 17.07 -26.06 16.25
N ASN A 260 16.45 -26.68 15.25
CA ASN A 260 16.36 -28.15 15.17
C ASN A 260 17.76 -28.79 15.10
N GLY A 261 18.67 -28.21 14.30
CA GLY A 261 20.07 -28.63 14.24
C GLY A 261 20.84 -28.42 15.55
N LEU A 262 20.53 -27.34 16.28
CA LEU A 262 21.17 -26.94 17.53
C LEU A 262 20.74 -27.85 18.68
N LEU A 263 19.46 -28.22 18.76
CA LEU A 263 18.95 -29.23 19.69
C LEU A 263 19.58 -30.61 19.43
N SER A 264 19.75 -31.00 18.16
CA SER A 264 20.47 -32.23 17.82
C SER A 264 21.97 -32.16 18.13
N GLY A 265 22.62 -31.00 17.94
CA GLY A 265 24.05 -30.81 18.22
C GLY A 265 24.39 -30.73 19.71
N LEU A 266 23.50 -30.14 20.52
CA LEU A 266 23.58 -30.15 21.99
C LEU A 266 23.64 -31.57 22.55
N SER A 267 22.95 -32.51 21.91
CA SER A 267 22.98 -33.93 22.28
C SER A 267 24.29 -34.65 21.88
N ALA A 268 25.02 -34.10 20.89
CA ALA A 268 26.24 -34.69 20.35
C ALA A 268 27.54 -34.17 20.99
N GLY A 269 27.45 -33.22 21.92
CA GLY A 269 28.61 -32.61 22.60
C GLY A 269 29.17 -31.40 21.84
N PHE A 270 29.33 -30.28 22.55
CA PHE A 270 29.79 -28.99 22.04
C PHE A 270 31.28 -28.98 21.66
N THR A 271 31.70 -29.63 20.57
CA THR A 271 33.11 -29.61 20.16
C THR A 271 33.43 -28.59 19.06
N ASP A 272 32.45 -28.13 18.28
CA ASP A 272 32.70 -27.19 17.16
C ASP A 272 32.12 -25.79 17.40
N PHE A 273 32.90 -24.93 18.06
CA PHE A 273 32.72 -23.47 18.11
C PHE A 273 33.11 -22.79 16.78
N SER A 274 32.63 -23.31 15.67
CA SER A 274 32.91 -22.73 14.35
C SER A 274 32.23 -21.36 14.18
N ALA A 275 32.74 -20.54 13.25
CA ALA A 275 32.22 -19.22 12.85
C ALA A 275 30.67 -19.07 12.74
N PRO A 276 29.88 -20.12 12.38
CA PRO A 276 28.42 -20.11 12.48
C PRO A 276 27.82 -19.66 13.82
N TRP A 277 28.48 -19.93 14.94
CA TRP A 277 27.95 -19.60 16.28
C TRP A 277 27.96 -18.11 16.61
N LEU A 278 28.91 -17.35 16.06
CA LEU A 278 28.94 -15.89 16.19
C LEU A 278 28.05 -15.21 15.14
N ALA A 279 27.97 -15.80 13.94
CA ALA A 279 27.16 -15.27 12.85
C ALA A 279 25.65 -15.28 13.17
N LEU A 280 25.17 -16.26 13.94
CA LEU A 280 23.73 -16.40 14.22
C LEU A 280 23.18 -15.34 15.18
N PRO A 281 23.74 -15.10 16.38
CA PRO A 281 23.33 -13.99 17.23
C PRO A 281 23.52 -12.65 16.53
N GLY A 282 24.61 -12.48 15.78
CA GLY A 282 24.87 -11.27 15.00
C GLY A 282 23.79 -11.00 13.95
N ALA A 283 23.44 -12.01 13.14
CA ALA A 283 22.38 -11.90 12.13
C ALA A 283 20.99 -11.66 12.76
N PHE A 284 20.70 -12.32 13.89
CA PHE A 284 19.48 -12.10 14.65
C PHE A 284 19.39 -10.65 15.14
N LEU A 285 20.42 -10.15 15.84
CA LEU A 285 20.46 -8.78 16.34
C LEU A 285 20.42 -7.75 15.21
N PHE A 286 21.16 -7.99 14.12
CA PHE A 286 21.13 -7.14 12.93
C PHE A 286 19.71 -7.04 12.36
N SER A 287 19.03 -8.17 12.23
CA SER A 287 17.68 -8.16 11.70
C SER A 287 16.70 -7.47 12.64
N VAL A 288 16.78 -7.70 13.96
CA VAL A 288 15.99 -6.95 14.97
C VAL A 288 16.26 -5.44 14.85
N ALA A 289 17.51 -5.02 14.67
CA ALA A 289 17.85 -3.61 14.50
C ALA A 289 17.26 -3.01 13.22
N VAL A 290 17.40 -3.68 12.08
CA VAL A 290 16.79 -3.27 10.80
C VAL A 290 15.26 -3.20 10.95
N SER A 291 14.67 -4.14 11.67
CA SER A 291 13.23 -4.21 11.94
C SER A 291 12.71 -3.00 12.69
N VAL A 292 13.36 -2.67 13.81
CA VAL A 292 13.00 -1.53 14.64
C VAL A 292 13.20 -0.23 13.85
N PHE A 293 14.29 -0.12 13.07
CA PHE A 293 14.57 1.06 12.24
C PHE A 293 13.50 1.26 11.15
N CYS A 294 13.20 0.22 10.37
CA CYS A 294 12.18 0.27 9.32
C CYS A 294 10.78 0.54 9.90
N GLY A 295 10.43 -0.11 11.01
CA GLY A 295 9.18 0.12 11.72
C GLY A 295 9.05 1.55 12.23
N TRP A 296 10.11 2.10 12.84
CA TRP A 296 10.15 3.49 13.29
C TRP A 296 10.03 4.49 12.13
N TRP A 297 10.74 4.25 11.01
CA TRP A 297 10.65 5.11 9.82
C TRP A 297 9.25 5.11 9.21
N ALA A 298 8.64 3.93 9.05
CA ALA A 298 7.27 3.78 8.57
C ALA A 298 6.27 4.47 9.51
N PHE A 299 6.43 4.31 10.82
CA PHE A 299 5.60 4.97 11.83
C PHE A 299 5.73 6.50 11.76
N ARG A 300 6.94 7.03 11.61
CA ARG A 300 7.19 8.48 11.47
C ARG A 300 6.50 9.04 10.24
N ARG A 301 6.63 8.38 9.09
CA ARG A 301 5.95 8.78 7.83
C ARG A 301 4.43 8.75 8.00
N SER A 302 3.90 7.70 8.63
CA SER A 302 2.47 7.54 8.87
C SER A 302 1.91 8.58 9.84
N ARG A 303 2.71 8.99 10.84
CA ARG A 303 2.35 10.08 11.75
C ARG A 303 2.24 11.41 11.02
N MET A 304 3.13 11.70 10.06
CA MET A 304 3.02 12.90 9.22
C MET A 304 1.73 12.89 8.40
N GLN A 305 1.39 11.76 7.77
CA GLN A 305 0.12 11.62 7.04
C GLN A 305 -1.10 11.79 7.95
N LEU A 306 -1.04 11.26 9.18
CA LEU A 306 -2.11 11.42 10.14
C LEU A 306 -2.27 12.88 10.57
N ASP A 307 -1.17 13.61 10.75
CA ASP A 307 -1.19 15.03 11.07
C ASP A 307 -1.85 15.85 9.96
N GLN A 308 -1.49 15.56 8.70
CA GLN A 308 -2.13 16.15 7.51
C GLN A 308 -3.64 15.89 7.54
N LEU A 309 -4.09 14.67 7.83
CA LEU A 309 -5.51 14.35 7.87
C LEU A 309 -6.29 15.09 8.97
N VAL A 310 -5.67 15.33 10.12
CA VAL A 310 -6.31 16.02 11.24
C VAL A 310 -6.35 17.52 11.01
N ASN A 311 -5.23 18.09 10.58
CA ASN A 311 -5.00 19.53 10.67
C ASN A 311 -5.21 20.28 9.36
N TRP A 312 -5.08 19.63 8.20
CA TRP A 312 -5.19 20.33 6.93
C TRP A 312 -6.65 20.63 6.58
N PRO A 313 -7.03 21.83 6.14
CA PRO A 313 -8.35 22.09 5.59
C PRO A 313 -8.65 21.18 4.39
N LEU A 314 -9.93 21.00 4.11
CA LEU A 314 -10.42 20.24 2.97
C LEU A 314 -11.21 21.18 2.07
N CYS A 315 -11.01 21.08 0.76
CA CYS A 315 -11.76 21.82 -0.24
C CYS A 315 -12.09 20.92 -1.45
N HIS A 316 -12.76 21.49 -2.44
CA HIS A 316 -13.09 20.83 -3.68
C HIS A 316 -12.08 21.17 -4.75
N ALA A 317 -11.67 20.16 -5.50
CA ALA A 317 -10.88 20.33 -6.70
C ALA A 317 -11.66 19.84 -7.92
N VAL A 318 -11.71 20.65 -8.96
CA VAL A 318 -12.36 20.32 -10.22
C VAL A 318 -11.34 19.68 -11.15
N LEU A 319 -11.68 18.54 -11.73
CA LEU A 319 -10.84 17.91 -12.75
C LEU A 319 -10.78 18.80 -14.00
N LYS A 320 -9.59 19.32 -14.33
CA LYS A 320 -9.35 20.20 -15.49
C LYS A 320 -8.85 19.45 -16.70
N SER A 321 -7.92 18.53 -16.51
CA SER A 321 -7.38 17.74 -17.60
C SER A 321 -7.09 16.32 -17.18
N LYS A 322 -7.18 15.43 -18.15
CA LYS A 322 -6.90 14.01 -18.00
C LYS A 322 -6.14 13.57 -19.24
N VAL A 323 -4.89 13.20 -19.04
CA VAL A 323 -3.97 12.77 -20.11
C VAL A 323 -3.58 11.33 -19.84
N LYS A 324 -3.77 10.45 -20.82
CA LYS A 324 -3.27 9.07 -20.74
C LYS A 324 -1.76 9.11 -20.94
N ILE A 325 -1.00 8.63 -19.96
CA ILE A 325 0.44 8.42 -20.05
C ILE A 325 0.65 6.90 -20.18
N SER A 326 1.17 6.49 -21.33
CA SER A 326 1.56 5.10 -21.53
C SER A 326 2.89 4.86 -20.82
N ASP A 327 2.87 4.17 -19.68
CA ASP A 327 4.07 3.70 -18.99
C ASP A 327 4.17 2.17 -19.14
N GLY A 328 4.74 1.73 -20.27
CA GLY A 328 4.83 0.33 -20.66
C GLY A 328 3.46 -0.33 -20.89
N ASP A 329 3.25 -1.50 -20.29
CA ASP A 329 1.99 -2.28 -20.38
C ASP A 329 0.90 -1.77 -19.42
N SER A 330 1.17 -0.73 -18.62
CA SER A 330 0.21 -0.17 -17.68
C SER A 330 -0.35 1.15 -18.18
N GLU A 331 -1.68 1.24 -18.24
CA GLU A 331 -2.37 2.51 -18.52
C GLU A 331 -2.35 3.37 -17.25
N VAL A 332 -1.58 4.46 -17.28
CA VAL A 332 -1.56 5.47 -16.22
C VAL A 332 -2.24 6.72 -16.77
N TYR A 333 -3.03 7.41 -15.94
CA TYR A 333 -3.67 8.65 -16.30
C TYR A 333 -3.14 9.76 -15.40
N ARG A 334 -2.56 10.78 -16.02
CA ARG A 334 -2.21 12.02 -15.35
C ARG A 334 -3.42 12.93 -15.33
N MET A 335 -3.91 13.18 -14.15
CA MET A 335 -5.08 14.02 -13.88
C MET A 335 -4.64 15.31 -13.23
N LYS A 336 -5.14 16.44 -13.74
CA LYS A 336 -4.88 17.77 -13.19
C LYS A 336 -6.15 18.29 -12.55
N PHE A 337 -6.11 18.48 -11.24
CA PHE A 337 -7.21 19.02 -10.45
C PHE A 337 -6.91 20.49 -10.12
N GLU A 338 -7.87 21.39 -10.33
CA GLU A 338 -7.77 22.80 -9.95
C GLU A 338 -8.68 23.08 -8.75
N TYR A 339 -8.16 23.74 -7.74
CA TYR A 339 -8.91 24.17 -6.57
C TYR A 339 -8.54 25.61 -6.21
N GLU A 340 -9.41 26.28 -5.46
CA GLU A 340 -9.24 27.68 -5.08
C GLU A 340 -9.14 27.81 -3.56
N VAL A 341 -8.14 28.58 -3.11
CA VAL A 341 -7.92 28.89 -1.70
C VAL A 341 -7.67 30.39 -1.58
N GLY A 342 -8.55 31.09 -0.88
CA GLY A 342 -8.39 32.53 -0.63
C GLY A 342 -8.36 33.38 -1.91
N GLY A 343 -9.09 33.00 -2.96
CA GLY A 343 -9.10 33.72 -4.24
C GLY A 343 -7.98 33.33 -5.21
N GLN A 344 -7.01 32.52 -4.77
CA GLN A 344 -5.93 32.04 -5.62
C GLN A 344 -6.19 30.60 -6.05
N LYS A 345 -6.00 30.34 -7.34
CA LYS A 345 -6.11 29.00 -7.92
C LYS A 345 -4.81 28.23 -7.77
N TYR A 346 -4.93 26.96 -7.44
CA TYR A 346 -3.84 26.01 -7.31
C TYR A 346 -4.18 24.75 -8.08
N THR A 347 -3.15 24.03 -8.52
CA THR A 347 -3.32 22.79 -9.26
C THR A 347 -2.62 21.65 -8.56
N ASN A 348 -3.28 20.51 -8.48
CA ASN A 348 -2.72 19.24 -8.03
C ASN A 348 -2.66 18.30 -9.23
N ILE A 349 -1.49 17.67 -9.45
CA ILE A 349 -1.31 16.68 -10.50
C ILE A 349 -1.18 15.32 -9.83
N SER A 350 -2.03 14.39 -10.24
CA SER A 350 -2.07 13.03 -9.72
C SER A 350 -1.94 12.04 -10.87
N ASP A 351 -1.05 11.06 -10.69
CA ASP A 351 -0.87 9.96 -11.64
C ASP A 351 -1.59 8.72 -11.07
N MET A 352 -2.66 8.29 -11.74
CA MET A 352 -3.51 7.20 -11.29
C MET A 352 -3.77 6.15 -12.37
N ASN A 353 -3.75 4.88 -11.99
CA ASN A 353 -3.97 3.76 -12.92
C ASN A 353 -5.45 3.36 -13.04
N PHE A 354 -6.35 4.04 -12.31
CA PHE A 354 -7.77 3.67 -12.22
C PHE A 354 -8.63 4.92 -12.32
N ILE A 355 -9.26 5.09 -13.47
CA ILE A 355 -10.08 6.26 -13.73
C ILE A 355 -11.48 6.11 -13.12
N SER A 356 -12.00 4.89 -13.08
CA SER A 356 -13.41 4.63 -12.75
C SER A 356 -13.79 4.89 -11.29
N ALA A 357 -12.90 5.46 -10.47
CA ALA A 357 -13.23 5.95 -9.14
C ALA A 357 -13.39 7.48 -9.11
N LEU A 358 -12.84 8.19 -10.10
CA LEU A 358 -12.75 9.65 -10.17
C LEU A 358 -13.59 10.26 -11.30
N GLU A 359 -14.10 9.43 -12.21
CA GLU A 359 -14.99 9.88 -13.29
C GLU A 359 -16.44 10.08 -12.82
N ASP A 360 -16.76 9.60 -11.62
CA ASP A 360 -18.13 9.60 -11.12
C ASP A 360 -18.53 10.96 -10.51
N GLU A 361 -17.54 11.76 -10.07
CA GLU A 361 -17.76 13.04 -9.42
C GLU A 361 -17.06 14.18 -10.18
N ALA A 362 -17.78 15.29 -10.42
CA ALA A 362 -17.21 16.46 -11.09
C ALA A 362 -16.20 17.23 -10.20
N GLU A 363 -16.27 17.02 -8.89
CA GLU A 363 -15.48 17.69 -7.87
C GLU A 363 -14.94 16.66 -6.89
N GLU A 364 -13.62 16.62 -6.74
CA GLU A 364 -12.94 15.68 -5.85
C GLU A 364 -12.50 16.36 -4.55
N PRO A 365 -12.57 15.67 -3.40
CA PRO A 365 -12.08 16.20 -2.15
C PRO A 365 -10.55 16.23 -2.11
N ILE A 366 -10.01 17.42 -1.85
CA ILE A 366 -8.57 17.64 -1.68
C ILE A 366 -8.27 18.19 -0.29
N ILE A 367 -7.21 17.69 0.33
CA ILE A 367 -6.63 18.26 1.56
C ILE A 367 -5.38 19.05 1.21
N TYR A 368 -5.19 20.22 1.80
CA TYR A 368 -4.06 21.11 1.47
C TYR A 368 -3.44 21.75 2.73
N ASP A 369 -2.14 22.04 2.67
CA ASP A 369 -1.43 22.78 3.72
C ASP A 369 -1.83 24.27 3.64
N PRO A 370 -2.44 24.87 4.68
CA PRO A 370 -2.88 26.26 4.62
C PRO A 370 -1.72 27.25 4.51
N LEU A 371 -0.51 26.86 4.94
CA LEU A 371 0.69 27.69 4.82
C LEU A 371 1.39 27.53 3.47
N LYS A 372 1.13 26.41 2.78
CA LYS A 372 1.73 26.08 1.49
C LYS A 372 0.70 25.37 0.60
N PRO A 373 -0.31 26.06 0.04
CA PRO A 373 -1.44 25.41 -0.62
C PRO A 373 -1.02 24.43 -1.72
N ARG A 374 0.04 24.74 -2.48
CA ARG A 374 0.66 23.81 -3.46
C ARG A 374 0.88 22.39 -2.91
N ARG A 375 1.19 22.24 -1.61
CA ARG A 375 1.20 20.95 -0.92
C ARG A 375 -0.22 20.50 -0.64
N SER A 376 -0.74 19.72 -1.58
CA SER A 376 -2.09 19.17 -1.55
C SER A 376 -2.07 17.68 -1.88
N MET A 377 -3.11 16.97 -1.47
CA MET A 377 -3.29 15.54 -1.71
C MET A 377 -4.77 15.24 -1.86
N LEU A 378 -5.14 14.40 -2.81
CA LEU A 378 -6.52 13.95 -2.94
C LEU A 378 -6.85 12.97 -1.80
N VAL A 379 -8.07 13.03 -1.27
CA VAL A 379 -8.47 12.11 -0.20
C VAL A 379 -8.42 10.64 -0.66
N ASP A 380 -8.63 10.40 -1.95
CA ASP A 380 -8.60 9.07 -2.55
C ASP A 380 -7.20 8.49 -2.75
N GLU A 381 -6.15 9.34 -2.75
CA GLU A 381 -4.75 8.89 -2.79
C GLU A 381 -4.26 8.33 -1.45
N LEU A 382 -5.04 8.51 -0.38
CA LEU A 382 -4.62 8.11 0.94
C LEU A 382 -4.56 6.57 1.06
N PRO A 383 -3.55 6.05 1.79
CA PRO A 383 -3.31 4.60 1.88
C PRO A 383 -4.44 3.81 2.58
N ALA A 384 -5.40 4.50 3.18
CA ALA A 384 -6.61 3.92 3.70
C ALA A 384 -7.78 4.43 2.85
N SER A 385 -8.68 3.55 2.41
CA SER A 385 -9.94 3.98 1.79
C SER A 385 -10.75 4.77 2.82
N ILE A 386 -10.69 6.10 2.75
CA ILE A 386 -11.36 7.01 3.67
C ILE A 386 -12.74 7.34 3.12
N ILE A 387 -13.71 7.46 4.02
CA ILE A 387 -15.05 7.95 3.71
C ILE A 387 -15.37 9.08 4.69
N LEU A 388 -16.00 10.13 4.19
CA LEU A 388 -16.57 11.20 5.01
C LEU A 388 -17.89 10.75 5.63
N ASP A 389 -18.03 10.93 6.94
CA ASP A 389 -19.27 10.67 7.63
C ASP A 389 -20.21 11.88 7.63
N GLU A 390 -21.43 11.71 8.16
CA GLU A 390 -22.46 12.76 8.23
C GLU A 390 -22.04 13.99 9.03
N SER A 391 -21.05 13.83 9.92
CA SER A 391 -20.50 14.92 10.72
C SER A 391 -19.27 15.56 10.07
N GLY A 392 -18.92 15.17 8.84
CA GLY A 392 -17.71 15.62 8.17
C GLY A 392 -16.42 15.03 8.75
N GLY A 393 -16.53 13.99 9.56
CA GLY A 393 -15.43 13.25 10.13
C GLY A 393 -14.90 12.21 9.15
N LEU A 394 -13.61 11.91 9.25
CA LEU A 394 -12.96 10.89 8.42
C LEU A 394 -13.07 9.52 9.10
N LYS A 395 -13.68 8.56 8.39
CA LYS A 395 -13.80 7.16 8.80
C LYS A 395 -13.11 6.25 7.80
N ASN A 396 -12.53 5.15 8.30
CA ASN A 396 -12.10 4.09 7.41
C ASN A 396 -13.34 3.38 6.86
N ARG A 397 -13.36 3.11 5.55
CA ARG A 397 -14.38 2.28 4.90
C ARG A 397 -14.61 0.95 5.62
N LEU A 398 -13.55 0.39 6.22
CA LEU A 398 -13.59 -0.81 7.03
C LEU A 398 -13.15 -0.47 8.46
N PRO A 399 -14.10 -0.27 9.40
CA PRO A 399 -13.80 0.22 10.75
C PRO A 399 -12.99 -0.76 11.61
N PHE A 400 -12.86 -2.02 11.20
CA PHE A 400 -12.04 -3.00 11.94
C PHE A 400 -10.59 -3.08 11.44
N MET A 401 -10.28 -2.59 10.22
CA MET A 401 -8.98 -2.86 9.59
C MET A 401 -7.80 -2.28 10.35
N GLY A 402 -7.96 -1.10 10.97
CA GLY A 402 -6.89 -0.54 11.81
C GLY A 402 -6.58 -1.39 13.04
N TYR A 403 -7.61 -1.94 13.69
CA TYR A 403 -7.43 -2.85 14.82
C TYR A 403 -6.77 -4.15 14.37
N PHE A 404 -7.20 -4.69 13.23
CA PHE A 404 -6.61 -5.89 12.65
C PHE A 404 -5.11 -5.69 12.39
N TYR A 405 -4.74 -4.62 11.67
CA TYR A 405 -3.33 -4.33 11.38
C TYR A 405 -2.49 -4.09 12.63
N ALA A 406 -3.03 -3.41 13.64
CA ALA A 406 -2.34 -3.21 14.92
C ALA A 406 -2.16 -4.53 15.71
N SER A 407 -3.13 -5.46 15.61
CA SER A 407 -3.11 -6.73 16.34
C SER A 407 -2.26 -7.83 15.68
N LEU A 408 -2.06 -7.75 14.37
CA LEU A 408 -1.40 -8.82 13.60
C LEU A 408 0.06 -9.06 14.04
N PRO A 409 0.93 -8.04 14.18
CA PRO A 409 2.32 -8.25 14.63
C PRO A 409 2.44 -8.90 16.02
N PRO A 410 1.77 -8.43 17.10
CA PRO A 410 1.91 -9.07 18.40
C PRO A 410 1.33 -10.49 18.43
N LEU A 411 0.25 -10.77 17.68
CA LEU A 411 -0.27 -12.13 17.53
C LEU A 411 0.72 -13.05 16.83
N LEU A 412 1.37 -12.59 15.76
CA LEU A 412 2.43 -13.31 15.08
C LEU A 412 3.60 -13.61 16.03
N LEU A 413 4.08 -12.59 16.76
CA LEU A 413 5.17 -12.75 17.74
C LEU A 413 4.82 -13.73 18.85
N ALA A 414 3.60 -13.66 19.39
CA ALA A 414 3.14 -14.60 20.42
C ALA A 414 3.08 -16.04 19.89
N ALA A 415 2.54 -16.23 18.69
CA ALA A 415 2.47 -17.55 18.06
C ALA A 415 3.86 -18.14 17.78
N MET A 416 4.82 -17.30 17.39
CA MET A 416 6.22 -17.74 17.23
C MET A 416 6.88 -18.07 18.56
N ALA A 417 6.66 -17.28 19.60
CA ALA A 417 7.21 -17.58 20.92
C ALA A 417 6.71 -18.95 21.37
N VAL A 418 5.42 -19.22 21.23
CA VAL A 418 4.84 -20.55 21.50
C VAL A 418 5.47 -21.65 20.65
N ALA A 419 5.75 -21.38 19.37
CA ALA A 419 6.40 -22.34 18.47
C ALA A 419 7.90 -22.58 18.80
N ALA A 420 8.59 -21.59 19.36
CA ALA A 420 10.00 -21.69 19.72
C ALA A 420 10.25 -22.34 21.09
N PHE A 421 9.28 -22.24 22.02
CA PHE A 421 9.35 -22.84 23.36
C PHE A 421 8.69 -24.23 23.45
N ARG A 422 8.09 -24.71 22.36
CA ARG A 422 7.60 -26.08 22.21
C ARG A 422 8.63 -26.92 21.48
#